data_AF-A0A7S2JND5-F1
#
_entry.id   AF-A0A7S2JND5-F1
#
_cell.length_a   1.000
_cell.length_b   1.000
_cell.length_c   1.000
_cell.angle_alpha   90.00
_cell.angle_beta   90.00
_cell.angle_gamma   90.00
#
_symmetry.space_group_name_H-M   'P 1'
#
loop_
_entity.id
_entity.type
_entity.pdbx_description
1 polymer ?
#
loop_
_entity_poly.entity_id
_entity_poly.type
_entity_poly.pdbx_seq_one_letter_code
_entity_poly.pdbx_strand_id
1 'polypeptide(L)'
;PNYALTKSFPDVDPIWLQSSARRPQILEVLAELDADLLCLQEVQFVDEWRGHLAATGYESAFAARPERQDSCAIAWRACRICCTGQLVVDLDAAIPAEATPAVRARFARRNVAVVVRLEVLDSSSVQTPRTLLLATTHLYWGKEHEDVRAWQLQ
;
A
#
# COMPACT_ATOMS: atom_id res chain seq x y z
N PRO A 1 12.80 -6.42 0.78
CA PRO A 1 13.62 -5.93 -0.35
C PRO A 1 14.38 -4.68 0.12
N ASN A 2 15.64 -4.50 -0.27
CA ASN A 2 16.35 -3.27 0.07
C ASN A 2 16.11 -2.26 -1.05
N TYR A 3 15.25 -1.27 -0.78
CA TYR A 3 14.82 -0.27 -1.77
C TYR A 3 15.83 0.86 -1.97
N ALA A 4 16.31 1.42 -0.87
CA ALA A 4 17.25 2.52 -0.86
C ALA A 4 18.69 2.00 -0.82
N LEU A 5 19.24 1.66 -1.99
CA LEU A 5 20.62 1.20 -2.15
C LEU A 5 21.47 2.29 -2.82
N THR A 6 22.75 2.38 -2.46
CA THR A 6 23.71 3.29 -3.12
C THR A 6 23.83 3.03 -4.61
N LYS A 7 23.64 1.79 -5.06
CA LYS A 7 23.56 1.45 -6.50
C LYS A 7 22.41 2.19 -7.21
N SER A 8 21.27 2.35 -6.54
CA SER A 8 20.08 3.01 -7.09
C SER A 8 20.11 4.53 -6.89
N PHE A 9 20.79 4.99 -5.83
CA PHE A 9 20.89 6.39 -5.43
C PHE A 9 22.37 6.76 -5.18
N PRO A 10 23.21 6.82 -6.23
CA PRO A 10 24.66 6.97 -6.09
C PRO A 10 25.09 8.33 -5.55
N ASP A 11 24.26 9.36 -5.75
CA ASP A 11 24.56 10.74 -5.36
C ASP A 11 24.05 11.11 -3.95
N VAL A 12 23.46 10.15 -3.22
CA VAL A 12 22.96 10.34 -1.86
C VAL A 12 23.97 9.81 -0.87
N ASP A 13 24.30 10.60 0.16
CA ASP A 13 25.14 10.12 1.27
C ASP A 13 24.51 8.84 1.87
N PRO A 14 25.25 7.72 1.96
CA PRO A 14 24.73 6.46 2.46
C PRO A 14 24.03 6.54 3.83
N ILE A 15 24.40 7.52 4.67
CA ILE A 15 23.72 7.72 5.96
C ILE A 15 22.22 8.02 5.78
N TRP A 16 21.86 8.79 4.74
CA TRP A 16 20.49 9.18 4.44
C TRP A 16 19.69 8.07 3.75
N LEU A 17 20.34 6.99 3.27
CA LEU A 17 19.63 5.83 2.71
C LEU A 17 19.14 4.86 3.80
N GLN A 18 19.70 4.93 5.01
CA GLN A 18 19.31 4.07 6.13
C GLN A 18 17.84 4.30 6.52
N SER A 19 17.12 3.21 6.82
CA SER A 19 15.70 3.33 7.22
C SER A 19 15.52 4.14 8.49
N SER A 20 16.48 4.09 9.42
CA SER A 20 16.48 4.88 10.66
C SER A 20 16.58 6.39 10.40
N ALA A 21 17.29 6.80 9.35
CA ALA A 21 17.41 8.20 8.94
C ALA A 21 16.18 8.67 8.15
N ARG A 22 15.64 7.84 7.26
CA ARG A 22 14.49 8.20 6.40
C ARG A 22 13.15 8.18 7.13
N ARG A 23 12.94 7.24 8.05
CA ARG A 23 11.62 7.05 8.68
C ARG A 23 11.13 8.29 9.42
N PRO A 24 11.93 8.98 10.26
CA PRO A 24 11.49 10.22 10.89
C PRO A 24 11.08 11.30 9.88
N GLN A 25 11.82 11.43 8.78
CA GLN A 25 11.52 12.38 7.70
C GLN A 25 10.22 12.04 6.97
N ILE A 26 9.97 10.75 6.70
CA ILE A 26 8.70 10.31 6.11
C ILE A 26 7.54 10.60 7.06
N LEU A 27 7.70 10.34 8.37
CA LEU A 27 6.67 10.62 9.37
C LEU A 27 6.36 12.13 9.48
N GLU A 28 7.39 12.98 9.39
CA GLU A 28 7.23 14.44 9.33
C GLU A 28 6.40 14.86 8.11
N VAL A 29 6.74 14.36 6.92
CA VAL A 29 5.96 14.61 5.69
C VAL A 29 4.51 14.13 5.84
N LEU A 30 4.29 12.93 6.39
CA LEU A 30 2.94 12.41 6.61
C LEU A 30 2.13 13.26 7.59
N ALA A 31 2.78 13.81 8.61
CA ALA A 31 2.14 14.70 9.58
C ALA A 31 1.78 16.05 8.94
N GLU A 32 2.68 16.63 8.14
CA GLU A 32 2.45 17.89 7.43
C GLU A 32 1.35 17.80 6.38
N LEU A 33 1.19 16.64 5.73
CA LEU A 33 0.11 16.40 4.78
C LEU A 33 -1.27 16.48 5.43
N ASP A 34 -1.37 16.17 6.73
CA ASP A 34 -2.63 16.13 7.51
C ASP A 34 -3.81 15.45 6.78
N ALA A 35 -3.51 14.39 6.01
CA ALA A 35 -4.48 13.79 5.13
C ALA A 35 -5.50 12.92 5.89
N ASP A 36 -6.77 12.93 5.50
CA ASP A 36 -7.77 12.02 6.09
C ASP A 36 -7.55 10.56 5.71
N LEU A 37 -6.94 10.34 4.53
CA LEU A 37 -6.70 9.04 3.92
C LEU A 37 -5.27 9.00 3.37
N LEU A 38 -4.54 7.93 3.68
CA LEU A 38 -3.18 7.69 3.22
C LEU A 38 -3.12 6.34 2.50
N CYS A 39 -2.53 6.33 1.30
CA CYS A 39 -2.21 5.11 0.56
C CYS A 39 -0.70 5.00 0.40
N LEU A 40 -0.09 4.01 1.03
CA LEU A 40 1.36 3.84 1.09
C LEU A 40 1.78 2.53 0.40
N GLN A 41 2.90 2.57 -0.31
CA GLN A 41 3.53 1.39 -0.92
C GLN A 41 4.94 1.20 -0.35
N GLU A 42 5.51 0.00 -0.56
CA GLU A 42 6.86 -0.37 -0.07
C GLU A 42 7.00 -0.33 1.46
N VAL A 43 5.92 -0.57 2.21
CA VAL A 43 5.91 -0.48 3.66
C VAL A 43 6.51 -1.73 4.30
N GLN A 44 7.75 -1.62 4.79
CA GLN A 44 8.42 -2.66 5.59
C GLN A 44 8.22 -2.41 7.08
N PHE A 45 8.35 -3.43 7.93
CA PHE A 45 8.16 -3.34 9.38
C PHE A 45 6.74 -2.89 9.77
N VAL A 46 5.74 -3.68 9.34
CA VAL A 46 4.31 -3.34 9.46
C VAL A 46 3.91 -2.97 10.89
N ASP A 47 4.39 -3.69 11.90
CA ASP A 47 4.03 -3.42 13.30
C ASP A 47 4.55 -2.06 13.77
N GLU A 48 5.75 -1.66 13.34
CA GLU A 48 6.29 -0.34 13.64
C GLU A 48 5.45 0.75 12.97
N TRP A 49 5.13 0.61 11.69
CA TRP A 49 4.29 1.59 10.98
C TRP A 49 2.89 1.68 11.56
N ARG A 50 2.29 0.55 11.92
CA ARG A 50 0.99 0.51 12.61
C ARG A 50 1.05 1.31 13.91
N GLY A 51 2.11 1.15 14.70
CA GLY A 51 2.35 1.92 15.92
C GLY A 51 2.46 3.42 15.67
N HIS A 52 3.27 3.84 14.68
CA HIS A 52 3.44 5.26 14.35
C HIS A 52 2.14 5.90 13.83
N LEU A 53 1.44 5.23 12.92
CA LEU A 53 0.15 5.69 12.38
C LEU A 53 -0.90 5.82 13.50
N ALA A 54 -1.01 4.81 14.37
CA ALA A 54 -1.92 4.84 15.51
C ALA A 54 -1.60 5.98 16.48
N ALA A 55 -0.31 6.24 16.78
CA ALA A 55 0.10 7.34 17.63
C ALA A 55 -0.31 8.72 17.06
N THR A 56 -0.50 8.82 15.74
CA THR A 56 -0.96 10.03 15.06
C THR A 56 -2.46 10.04 14.77
N GLY A 57 -3.24 9.10 15.31
CA GLY A 57 -4.70 9.07 15.20
C GLY A 57 -5.25 8.36 13.95
N TYR A 58 -4.43 7.53 13.30
CA TYR A 58 -4.86 6.71 12.17
C TYR A 58 -5.10 5.26 12.58
N GLU A 59 -6.17 4.68 12.04
CA GLU A 59 -6.28 3.24 11.88
C GLU A 59 -5.70 2.83 10.51
N SER A 60 -5.33 1.55 10.36
CA SER A 60 -4.66 1.11 9.13
C SER A 60 -4.85 -0.37 8.78
N ALA A 61 -4.96 -0.64 7.49
CA ALA A 61 -4.97 -1.94 6.85
C ALA A 61 -3.69 -2.15 6.03
N PHE A 62 -3.18 -3.38 5.99
CA PHE A 62 -1.96 -3.73 5.27
C PHE A 62 -2.18 -4.98 4.42
N ALA A 63 -1.54 -5.04 3.26
CA ALA A 63 -1.40 -6.24 2.44
C ALA A 63 0.08 -6.51 2.17
N ALA A 64 0.60 -7.57 2.80
CA ALA A 64 1.96 -8.02 2.57
C ALA A 64 2.07 -8.76 1.24
N ARG A 65 3.15 -8.51 0.50
CA ARG A 65 3.42 -9.29 -0.72
C ARG A 65 4.00 -10.66 -0.36
N PRO A 66 3.56 -11.75 -1.02
CA PRO A 66 4.15 -13.06 -0.84
C PRO A 66 5.67 -13.04 -1.06
N GLU A 67 6.42 -13.66 -0.15
CA GLU A 67 7.89 -13.81 -0.24
C GLU A 67 8.67 -12.47 -0.27
N ARG A 68 8.02 -11.36 0.06
CA ARG A 68 8.65 -10.05 0.22
C ARG A 68 8.34 -9.51 1.62
N GLN A 69 9.23 -8.65 2.12
CA GLN A 69 9.10 -8.04 3.44
C GLN A 69 8.26 -6.76 3.48
N ASP A 70 7.75 -6.32 2.33
CA ASP A 70 7.07 -5.06 2.20
C ASP A 70 5.60 -5.24 1.83
N SER A 71 4.82 -4.21 2.15
CA SER A 71 3.37 -4.20 2.06
C SER A 71 2.85 -2.96 1.35
N CYS A 72 1.63 -3.04 0.85
CA CYS A 72 0.80 -1.85 0.65
C CYS A 72 0.01 -1.56 1.93
N ALA A 73 -0.28 -0.30 2.22
CA ALA A 73 -1.06 0.10 3.37
C ALA A 73 -2.09 1.17 3.00
N ILE A 74 -3.26 1.09 3.64
CA ILE A 74 -4.24 2.18 3.67
C ILE A 74 -4.40 2.58 5.12
N ALA A 75 -4.32 3.89 5.41
CA ALA A 75 -4.58 4.45 6.72
C ALA A 75 -5.66 5.52 6.65
N TRP A 76 -6.50 5.63 7.67
CA TRP A 76 -7.61 6.58 7.74
C TRP A 76 -7.73 7.22 9.13
N ARG A 77 -8.16 8.48 9.18
CA ARG A 77 -8.40 9.21 10.44
C ARG A 77 -9.54 8.57 11.22
N ALA A 78 -9.22 7.90 12.34
CA ALA A 78 -10.18 7.14 13.13
C ALA A 78 -11.31 8.01 13.72
N CYS A 79 -11.04 9.30 13.96
CA CYS A 79 -12.03 10.25 14.46
C CYS A 79 -13.08 10.69 13.41
N ARG A 80 -12.85 10.40 12.12
CA ARG A 80 -13.70 10.85 11.00
C ARG A 80 -14.19 9.70 10.14
N ILE A 81 -13.52 8.55 10.17
CA ILE A 81 -13.73 7.45 9.23
C ILE A 81 -13.65 6.14 9.98
N CYS A 82 -14.60 5.24 9.71
CA CYS A 82 -14.62 3.88 10.21
C CYS A 82 -14.45 2.89 9.07
N CYS A 83 -13.62 1.86 9.26
CA CYS A 83 -13.50 0.76 8.31
C CYS A 83 -14.54 -0.32 8.62
N THR A 84 -15.33 -0.68 7.61
CA THR A 84 -16.41 -1.67 7.72
C THR A 84 -16.13 -2.95 6.95
N GLY A 85 -15.03 -3.00 6.18
CA GLY A 85 -14.61 -4.18 5.46
C GLY A 85 -13.21 -4.01 4.89
N GLN A 86 -12.48 -5.11 4.80
CA GLN A 86 -11.15 -5.16 4.21
C GLN A 86 -11.04 -6.38 3.30
N LEU A 87 -10.36 -6.22 2.17
CA LEU A 87 -10.03 -7.27 1.25
C LEU A 87 -8.57 -7.13 0.82
N VAL A 88 -7.83 -8.23 0.89
CA VAL A 88 -6.51 -8.35 0.25
C VAL A 88 -6.70 -9.09 -1.06
N VAL A 89 -6.24 -8.50 -2.16
CA VAL A 89 -6.35 -9.08 -3.50
C VAL A 89 -4.98 -9.56 -3.93
N ASP A 90 -4.86 -10.85 -4.24
CA ASP A 90 -3.74 -11.39 -4.99
C ASP A 90 -3.97 -11.11 -6.48
N LEU A 91 -3.14 -10.29 -7.10
CA LEU A 91 -3.31 -9.93 -8.51
C LEU A 91 -2.99 -11.09 -9.45
N ASP A 92 -2.26 -12.11 -8.98
CA ASP A 92 -2.01 -13.31 -9.77
C ASP A 92 -3.27 -14.20 -9.85
N ALA A 93 -4.27 -14.00 -8.98
CA ALA A 93 -5.54 -14.73 -9.03
C ALA A 93 -6.37 -14.45 -10.31
N ALA A 94 -6.07 -13.34 -11.00
CA ALA A 94 -6.66 -13.04 -12.31
C ALA A 94 -6.10 -13.92 -13.44
N ILE A 95 -5.05 -14.71 -13.19
CA ILE A 95 -4.48 -15.62 -14.19
C ILE A 95 -5.35 -16.88 -14.29
N PRO A 96 -5.93 -17.21 -15.47
CA PRO A 96 -6.81 -18.37 -15.63
C PRO A 96 -6.14 -19.68 -15.20
N ALA A 97 -6.92 -20.63 -14.70
CA ALA A 97 -6.43 -21.93 -14.25
C ALA A 97 -5.78 -22.74 -15.39
N GLU A 98 -6.26 -22.53 -16.61
CA GLU A 98 -5.83 -23.14 -17.87
C GLU A 98 -4.64 -22.40 -18.54
N ALA A 99 -4.17 -21.30 -17.97
CA ALA A 99 -3.04 -20.55 -18.52
C ALA A 99 -1.80 -21.43 -18.69
N THR A 100 -1.17 -21.34 -19.86
CA THR A 100 0.05 -22.11 -20.17
C THR A 100 1.19 -21.71 -19.24
N PRO A 101 2.21 -22.58 -19.05
CA PRO A 101 3.37 -22.25 -18.23
C PRO A 101 4.09 -20.97 -18.66
N ALA A 102 4.13 -20.68 -19.97
CA ALA A 102 4.74 -19.46 -20.51
C ALA A 102 3.95 -18.20 -20.09
N VAL A 103 2.61 -18.26 -20.12
CA VAL A 103 1.75 -17.17 -19.64
C VAL A 103 1.95 -16.99 -18.14
N ARG A 104 1.90 -18.05 -17.35
CA ARG A 104 2.13 -17.95 -15.88
C ARG A 104 3.50 -17.35 -15.56
N ALA A 105 4.56 -17.80 -16.24
CA ALA A 105 5.89 -17.25 -16.06
C ALA A 105 6.00 -15.75 -16.42
N ARG A 106 5.15 -15.26 -17.34
CA ARG A 106 5.11 -13.84 -17.71
C ARG A 106 4.24 -12.99 -16.79
N PHE A 107 3.10 -13.49 -16.32
CA PHE A 107 2.11 -12.68 -15.61
C PHE A 107 2.11 -12.87 -14.09
N ALA A 108 2.56 -14.01 -13.57
CA ALA A 108 2.65 -14.22 -12.13
C ALA A 108 3.77 -13.35 -11.55
N ARG A 109 3.41 -12.30 -10.82
CA ARG A 109 4.33 -11.31 -10.25
C ARG A 109 4.12 -11.08 -8.76
N ARG A 110 3.08 -11.68 -8.17
CA ARG A 110 2.80 -11.67 -6.72
C ARG A 110 2.66 -10.25 -6.18
N ASN A 111 2.19 -9.35 -7.04
CA ASN A 111 1.73 -8.04 -6.62
C ASN A 111 0.38 -8.22 -5.92
N VAL A 112 0.13 -7.39 -4.91
CA VAL A 112 -1.12 -7.43 -4.14
C VAL A 112 -1.77 -6.07 -4.14
N ALA A 113 -3.08 -6.04 -3.92
CA ALA A 113 -3.79 -4.83 -3.56
C ALA A 113 -4.42 -4.99 -2.16
N VAL A 114 -4.59 -3.87 -1.47
CA VAL A 114 -5.48 -3.79 -0.31
C VAL A 114 -6.65 -2.89 -0.69
N VAL A 115 -7.84 -3.36 -0.38
CA VAL A 115 -9.09 -2.63 -0.57
C VAL A 115 -9.78 -2.54 0.78
N VAL A 116 -10.25 -1.34 1.14
CA VAL A 116 -11.04 -1.10 2.34
C VAL A 116 -12.36 -0.44 2.01
N ARG A 117 -13.42 -0.88 2.66
CA ARG A 117 -14.72 -0.21 2.66
C ARG A 117 -14.77 0.70 3.89
N LEU A 118 -14.91 1.99 3.65
CA LEU A 118 -14.88 3.03 4.65
C LEU A 118 -16.24 3.72 4.74
N GLU A 119 -16.63 4.12 5.95
CA GLU A 119 -17.80 4.95 6.20
C GLU A 119 -17.36 6.23 6.89
N VAL A 120 -17.78 7.38 6.37
CA VAL A 120 -17.49 8.69 6.97
C VAL A 120 -18.42 8.90 8.16
N LEU A 121 -17.83 9.19 9.31
CA LEU A 121 -18.52 9.53 10.55
C LEU A 121 -19.03 10.97 10.44
N ASP A 122 -20.26 11.12 9.94
CA ASP A 122 -20.92 12.43 9.89
C ASP A 122 -21.61 12.73 11.24
N SER A 123 -21.46 13.96 11.72
CA SER A 123 -22.23 14.46 12.88
C SER A 123 -23.59 15.02 12.47
N SER A 124 -23.83 15.20 11.17
CA SER A 124 -25.06 15.76 10.62
C SER A 124 -26.12 14.69 10.38
N SER A 125 -27.38 15.08 10.58
CA SER A 125 -28.59 14.23 10.51
C SER A 125 -28.95 13.74 9.10
N VAL A 126 -27.96 13.51 8.23
CA VAL A 126 -28.16 12.92 6.91
C VAL A 126 -28.40 11.43 7.08
N GLN A 127 -29.55 10.95 6.60
CA GLN A 127 -30.05 9.59 6.82
C GLN A 127 -29.28 8.48 6.09
N THR A 128 -28.28 8.81 5.27
CA THR A 128 -27.47 7.83 4.53
C THR A 128 -25.98 7.97 4.84
N PRO A 129 -25.31 6.89 5.31
CA PRO A 129 -23.88 6.91 5.56
C PRO A 129 -23.11 7.08 4.25
N ARG A 130 -22.17 8.03 4.22
CA ARG A 130 -21.27 8.23 3.07
C ARG A 130 -20.23 7.11 3.08
N THR A 131 -20.37 6.16 2.17
CA THR A 131 -19.45 5.03 2.00
C THR A 131 -18.42 5.35 0.91
N LEU A 132 -17.16 4.98 1.15
CA LEU A 132 -16.06 5.02 0.19
C LEU A 132 -15.46 3.62 0.05
N LEU A 133 -15.06 3.24 -1.16
CA LEU A 133 -14.21 2.07 -1.38
C LEU A 133 -12.85 2.59 -1.81
N LEU A 134 -11.82 2.32 -1.00
CA LEU A 134 -10.47 2.77 -1.26
C LEU A 134 -9.58 1.57 -1.56
N ALA A 135 -8.87 1.61 -2.68
CA ALA A 135 -7.95 0.57 -3.10
C ALA A 135 -6.55 1.17 -3.32
N THR A 136 -5.52 0.42 -2.95
CA THR A 136 -4.14 0.75 -3.32
C THR A 136 -3.37 -0.52 -3.65
N THR A 137 -2.44 -0.40 -4.60
CA THR A 137 -1.55 -1.45 -5.04
C THR A 137 -0.22 -0.85 -5.46
N HIS A 138 0.77 -1.71 -5.65
CA HIS A 138 2.04 -1.38 -6.28
C HIS A 138 2.25 -2.36 -7.43
N LEU A 139 2.04 -1.90 -8.66
CA LEU A 139 2.12 -2.72 -9.88
C LEU A 139 3.53 -3.20 -10.17
N TYR A 140 3.66 -4.13 -11.13
CA TYR A 140 4.97 -4.64 -11.53
C TYR A 140 5.86 -3.56 -12.19
N TRP A 141 7.09 -3.46 -11.70
CA TRP A 141 8.03 -2.38 -12.04
C TRP A 141 8.77 -2.54 -13.37
N GLY A 142 8.81 -3.75 -13.96
CA GLY A 142 9.68 -4.05 -15.10
C GLY A 142 9.37 -3.20 -16.34
N LYS A 143 10.39 -2.53 -16.91
CA LYS A 143 10.22 -1.55 -18.01
C LYS A 143 9.40 -2.09 -19.19
N GLU A 144 9.72 -3.29 -19.67
CA GLU A 144 9.09 -3.94 -20.84
C GLU A 144 7.93 -4.89 -20.49
N HIS A 145 7.19 -4.54 -19.43
CA HIS A 145 6.07 -5.35 -18.90
C HIS A 145 4.77 -4.53 -18.79
N GLU A 146 4.50 -3.69 -19.79
CA GLU A 146 3.24 -2.93 -19.88
C GLU A 146 2.03 -3.85 -19.94
N ASP A 147 2.13 -4.95 -20.67
CA ASP A 147 1.13 -6.00 -20.73
C ASP A 147 0.83 -6.61 -19.35
N VAL A 148 1.85 -6.86 -18.54
CA VAL A 148 1.67 -7.36 -17.17
C VAL A 148 0.97 -6.32 -16.29
N ARG A 149 1.33 -5.04 -16.40
CA ARG A 149 0.64 -3.96 -15.68
C ARG A 149 -0.80 -3.80 -16.12
N ALA A 150 -1.07 -3.87 -17.42
CA ALA A 150 -2.42 -3.82 -17.97
C ALA A 150 -3.27 -5.00 -17.47
N TRP A 151 -2.68 -6.19 -17.40
CA TRP A 151 -3.33 -7.37 -16.83
C TRP A 151 -3.68 -7.19 -15.35
N GLN A 152 -2.76 -6.63 -14.57
CA GLN A 152 -2.95 -6.37 -13.14
C GLN A 152 -4.04 -5.34 -12.83
N LEU A 153 -4.51 -4.58 -13.84
CA LEU A 153 -5.53 -3.54 -13.70
C LEU A 153 -6.91 -3.95 -14.25
N GLN A 154 -7.06 -5.18 -14.74
CA GLN A 154 -8.35 -5.71 -15.19
C GLN A 154 -9.18 -6.23 -14.02
#